data_AF-A0A2V9VA52-F1
#
_entry.id   AF-A0A2V9VA52-F1
#
_cell.length_a   1.000
_cell.length_b   1.000
_cell.length_c   1.000
_cell.angle_alpha   90.00
_cell.angle_beta   90.00
_cell.angle_gamma   90.00
#
_symmetry.space_group_name_H-M   'P 1'
#
loop_
_entity.id
_entity.type
_entity.pdbx_description
1 polymer ?
#
loop_
_entity_poly.entity_id
_entity_poly.type
_entity_poly.pdbx_seq_one_letter_code
_entity_poly.pdbx_strand_id
1 'polypeptide(L)'
;MTIGKKLYLNFGAVLAMVVVLFLVNLTAVQREHSAKAAASLSNYLLSGDTREVERMNEGIRFLNEKLLKAEGFSNSDQQKSALEKVRQQEQNWLKEFATPLVEKRKDVDAGNGTVAELQIFYLQKDASAWVKTSTEYLDMADQESKKILEERRKSDETAATATVLVALFSTLLALGLGIAIAYRSSKTITEPLTNLMMVARQIGNTGDLDHTIDVERQDEIGELARTFGNMVIYLKEMAAVSEAIAGGDLTVQVQPRSKHDTLGNAFFRMVEGLRSLVRNVRDASSQVASASNQVAGASDESAKISLQASSAIDEVTSTMHEMSVNVQNMVKSTQTQASSVSETSASIDQMVASIQRVADTAKVLLDISNRSREEVHSGITTMEKATDGLNKINNTIHSSGEIIDALGQRADDIGKIIEVIDDLAEQTNLLALNAAIEAARAGEHGLGFAVVADEVRKLAEKSAQSTKEISELIQSIQKEARKAVENMDKSTNIVNEGLNLGQELNAALRKISNV
;
A
#
# COMPACT_ATOMS: atom_id res chain seq x y z
N MET A 1 6.21 103.97 -7.70
CA MET A 1 5.83 105.20 -8.46
C MET A 1 4.88 104.77 -9.57
N THR A 2 3.62 105.18 -9.52
CA THR A 2 2.56 104.75 -10.46
C THR A 2 2.86 105.18 -11.88
N ILE A 3 2.51 104.34 -12.86
CA ILE A 3 2.71 104.56 -14.31
C ILE A 3 2.20 105.95 -14.76
N GLY A 4 1.10 106.42 -14.17
CA GLY A 4 0.59 107.78 -14.42
C GLY A 4 1.57 108.91 -14.09
N LYS A 5 2.39 108.78 -13.03
CA LYS A 5 3.36 109.83 -12.64
C LYS A 5 4.54 109.91 -13.61
N LYS A 6 4.96 108.77 -14.20
CA LYS A 6 6.00 108.75 -15.24
C LYS A 6 5.50 109.29 -16.58
N LEU A 7 4.24 109.01 -16.94
CA LEU A 7 3.62 109.55 -18.15
C LEU A 7 3.47 111.09 -18.08
N TYR A 8 3.00 111.60 -16.93
CA TYR A 8 2.85 113.05 -16.72
C TYR A 8 4.18 113.81 -16.76
N LEU A 9 5.27 113.21 -16.25
CA LEU A 9 6.58 113.87 -16.25
C LEU A 9 7.16 114.00 -17.67
N ASN A 10 7.14 112.92 -18.45
CA ASN A 10 7.65 112.90 -19.82
C ASN A 10 6.83 113.81 -20.74
N PHE A 11 5.51 113.87 -20.55
CA PHE A 11 4.65 114.78 -21.33
C PHE A 11 4.95 116.25 -21.04
N GLY A 12 5.29 116.60 -19.79
CA GLY A 12 5.64 117.97 -19.42
C GLY A 12 6.92 118.50 -20.08
N ALA A 13 7.93 117.65 -20.27
CA ALA A 13 9.16 118.03 -20.98
C ALA A 13 8.92 118.26 -22.48
N VAL A 14 8.10 117.42 -23.11
CA VAL A 14 7.67 117.62 -24.51
C VAL A 14 6.89 118.92 -24.67
N LEU A 15 5.97 119.21 -23.73
CA LEU A 15 5.18 120.45 -23.76
C LEU A 15 6.07 121.70 -23.67
N ALA A 16 7.06 121.71 -22.77
CA ALA A 16 8.00 122.83 -22.63
C ALA A 16 8.82 123.06 -23.91
N MET A 17 9.24 121.99 -24.60
CA MET A 17 9.95 122.10 -25.89
C MET A 17 9.07 122.65 -27.01
N VAL A 18 7.79 122.28 -27.04
CA VAL A 18 6.81 122.84 -27.99
C VAL A 18 6.62 124.34 -27.76
N VAL A 19 6.59 124.81 -26.52
CA VAL A 19 6.47 126.25 -26.19
C VAL A 19 7.69 127.03 -26.68
N VAL A 20 8.91 126.52 -26.48
CA VAL A 20 10.15 127.15 -27.02
C VAL A 20 10.05 127.31 -28.54
N LEU A 21 9.73 126.22 -29.25
CA LEU A 21 9.62 126.25 -30.71
C LEU A 21 8.52 127.21 -31.19
N PHE A 22 7.41 127.28 -30.45
CA PHE A 22 6.31 128.19 -30.77
C PHE A 22 6.73 129.66 -30.60
N LEU A 23 7.46 129.99 -29.53
CA LEU A 23 7.98 131.35 -29.30
C LEU A 23 9.00 131.79 -30.35
N VAL A 24 9.89 130.88 -30.78
CA VAL A 24 10.83 131.14 -31.88
C VAL A 24 10.11 131.36 -33.22
N ASN A 25 8.99 130.65 -33.46
CA ASN A 25 8.17 130.91 -34.64
C ASN A 25 7.43 132.25 -34.51
N LEU A 26 6.95 132.58 -33.31
CA LEU A 26 6.23 133.82 -33.04
C LEU A 26 7.09 135.06 -33.25
N THR A 27 8.39 135.03 -32.91
CA THR A 27 9.33 136.13 -33.22
C THR A 27 9.46 136.36 -34.71
N ALA A 28 9.56 135.29 -35.50
CA ALA A 28 9.62 135.37 -36.96
C ALA A 28 8.32 135.95 -37.54
N VAL A 29 7.16 135.44 -37.09
CA VAL A 29 5.83 135.91 -37.51
C VAL A 29 5.63 137.38 -37.17
N GLN A 30 6.03 137.82 -35.98
CA GLN A 30 5.94 139.21 -35.56
C GLN A 30 6.75 140.12 -36.47
N ARG A 31 8.03 139.80 -36.73
CA ARG A 31 8.86 140.62 -37.64
C ARG A 31 8.27 140.71 -39.04
N GLU A 32 7.81 139.59 -39.60
CA GLU A 32 7.24 139.57 -40.95
C GLU A 32 5.94 140.39 -41.04
N HIS A 33 5.03 140.21 -40.09
CA HIS A 33 3.74 140.91 -40.10
C HIS A 33 3.85 142.38 -39.74
N SER A 34 4.68 142.77 -38.77
CA SER A 34 4.92 144.18 -38.47
C SER A 34 5.59 144.89 -39.66
N ALA A 35 6.50 144.23 -40.39
CA ALA A 35 7.09 144.78 -41.61
C ALA A 35 6.07 144.93 -42.75
N LYS A 36 5.21 143.93 -42.97
CA LYS A 36 4.12 144.01 -43.96
C LYS A 36 3.09 145.08 -43.61
N ALA A 37 2.76 145.23 -42.32
CA ALA A 37 1.84 146.26 -41.85
C ALA A 37 2.44 147.66 -42.08
N ALA A 38 3.72 147.88 -41.76
CA ALA A 38 4.42 149.12 -42.06
C ALA A 38 4.52 149.39 -43.57
N ALA A 39 4.78 148.37 -44.39
CA ALA A 39 4.82 148.50 -45.85
C ALA A 39 3.44 148.86 -46.44
N SER A 40 2.38 148.24 -45.94
CA SER A 40 1.00 148.52 -46.37
C SER A 40 0.60 149.94 -45.97
N LEU A 41 0.97 150.39 -44.76
CA LEU A 41 0.79 151.78 -44.35
C LEU A 41 1.55 152.74 -45.28
N SER A 42 2.81 152.45 -45.59
CA SER A 42 3.62 153.27 -46.51
C SER A 42 3.02 153.33 -47.91
N ASN A 43 2.56 152.20 -48.47
CA ASN A 43 1.89 152.15 -49.76
C ASN A 43 0.59 152.97 -49.76
N TYR A 44 -0.19 152.90 -48.68
CA TYR A 44 -1.38 153.75 -48.53
C TYR A 44 -1.00 155.23 -48.54
N LEU A 45 0.05 155.60 -47.81
CA LEU A 45 0.54 156.98 -47.74
C LEU A 45 1.02 157.52 -49.09
N LEU A 46 1.49 156.67 -50.01
CA LEU A 46 1.86 157.07 -51.37
C LEU A 46 0.69 157.05 -52.36
N SER A 47 -0.13 156.00 -52.31
CA SER A 47 -1.13 155.70 -53.35
C SER A 47 -2.53 156.21 -53.07
N GLY A 48 -2.90 156.37 -51.78
CA GLY A 48 -4.27 156.64 -51.35
C GLY A 48 -5.22 155.43 -51.45
N ASP A 49 -4.75 154.25 -51.85
CA ASP A 49 -5.58 153.05 -52.01
C ASP A 49 -6.00 152.45 -50.65
N THR A 50 -7.27 152.61 -50.29
CA THR A 50 -7.82 152.15 -49.00
C THR A 50 -7.66 150.64 -48.76
N ARG A 51 -7.45 149.83 -49.81
CA ARG A 51 -7.20 148.39 -49.67
C ARG A 51 -5.90 148.09 -48.89
N GLU A 52 -4.93 148.98 -48.92
CA GLU A 52 -3.66 148.82 -48.19
C GLU A 52 -3.85 149.02 -46.67
N VAL A 53 -4.78 149.87 -46.25
CA VAL A 53 -5.16 150.01 -44.83
C VAL A 53 -5.85 148.74 -44.32
N GLU A 54 -6.67 148.11 -45.16
CA GLU A 54 -7.35 146.86 -44.81
C GLU A 54 -6.35 145.71 -44.66
N ARG A 55 -5.36 145.59 -45.58
CA ARG A 55 -4.24 144.65 -45.45
C ARG A 55 -3.41 144.87 -44.19
N MET A 56 -3.15 146.13 -43.82
CA MET A 56 -2.46 146.46 -42.57
C MET A 56 -3.25 145.95 -41.36
N ASN A 57 -4.55 146.24 -41.30
CA ASN A 57 -5.42 145.82 -40.19
C ASN A 57 -5.54 144.29 -40.09
N GLU A 58 -5.61 143.58 -41.23
CA GLU A 58 -5.57 142.11 -41.23
C GLU A 58 -4.26 141.56 -40.68
N GLY A 59 -3.12 142.15 -41.06
CA GLY A 59 -1.81 141.76 -40.56
C GLY A 59 -1.68 141.90 -39.04
N ILE A 60 -2.17 143.00 -38.48
CA ILE A 60 -2.18 143.25 -37.03
C ILE A 60 -3.12 142.28 -36.31
N ARG A 61 -4.31 142.04 -36.85
CA ARG A 61 -5.28 141.10 -36.27
C ARG A 61 -4.70 139.68 -36.20
N PHE A 62 -4.02 139.23 -37.26
CA PHE A 62 -3.36 137.93 -37.29
C PHE A 62 -2.26 137.82 -36.23
N LEU A 63 -1.41 138.85 -36.11
CA LEU A 63 -0.35 138.86 -35.11
C LEU A 63 -0.91 138.80 -33.68
N ASN A 64 -1.99 139.56 -33.41
CA ASN A 64 -2.65 139.58 -32.11
C ASN A 64 -3.26 138.21 -31.76
N GLU A 65 -3.85 137.51 -32.73
CA GLU A 65 -4.35 136.13 -32.52
C GLU A 65 -3.22 135.15 -32.17
N LYS A 66 -2.06 135.28 -32.82
CA LYS A 66 -0.89 134.44 -32.54
C LYS A 66 -0.28 134.72 -31.17
N LEU A 67 -0.23 135.98 -30.74
CA LEU A 67 0.21 136.36 -29.39
C LEU A 67 -0.71 135.78 -28.31
N LEU A 68 -2.03 135.86 -28.48
CA LEU A 68 -3.01 135.25 -27.56
C LEU A 68 -2.86 133.72 -27.46
N LYS A 69 -2.62 133.04 -28.59
CA LYS A 69 -2.34 131.60 -28.59
C LYS A 69 -1.03 131.27 -27.86
N ALA A 70 0.01 132.09 -28.02
CA ALA A 70 1.26 131.91 -27.29
C ALA A 70 1.06 132.02 -25.78
N GLU A 71 0.30 133.03 -25.34
CA GLU A 71 0.01 133.27 -23.92
C GLU A 71 -0.77 132.13 -23.29
N GLY A 72 -1.71 131.52 -24.03
CA GLY A 72 -2.46 130.35 -23.59
C GLY A 72 -1.61 129.08 -23.40
N PHE A 73 -0.47 128.97 -24.08
CA PHE A 73 0.46 127.84 -23.91
C PHE A 73 1.57 128.11 -22.87
N SER A 74 1.78 129.37 -22.49
CA SER A 74 2.77 129.75 -21.49
C SER A 74 2.30 129.40 -20.08
N ASN A 75 3.10 128.60 -19.36
CA ASN A 75 2.80 128.19 -17.99
C ASN A 75 3.57 128.99 -16.93
N SER A 76 4.50 129.86 -17.34
CA SER A 76 5.22 130.78 -16.45
C SER A 76 4.55 132.15 -16.47
N ASP A 77 4.29 132.71 -15.28
CA ASP A 77 3.77 134.08 -15.13
C ASP A 77 4.68 135.10 -15.83
N GLN A 78 5.99 134.83 -15.87
CA GLN A 78 6.98 135.69 -16.51
C GLN A 78 6.90 135.63 -18.04
N GLN A 79 6.59 134.47 -18.62
CA GLN A 79 6.34 134.33 -20.07
C GLN A 79 5.06 135.05 -20.51
N LYS A 80 3.97 134.91 -19.74
CA LYS A 80 2.72 135.62 -20.02
C LYS A 80 2.90 137.12 -19.98
N SER A 81 3.60 137.63 -18.96
CA SER A 81 3.90 139.05 -18.83
C SER A 81 4.68 139.61 -20.01
N ALA A 82 5.66 138.86 -20.54
CA ALA A 82 6.44 139.28 -21.70
C ALA A 82 5.59 139.34 -22.98
N LEU A 83 4.76 138.33 -23.23
CA LEU A 83 3.85 138.28 -24.39
C LEU A 83 2.78 139.39 -24.33
N GLU A 84 2.27 139.70 -23.15
CA GLU A 84 1.32 140.79 -22.97
C GLU A 84 1.93 142.16 -23.29
N LYS A 85 3.20 142.39 -22.92
CA LYS A 85 3.91 143.63 -23.29
C LYS A 85 4.08 143.78 -24.80
N VAL A 86 4.34 142.70 -25.54
CA VAL A 86 4.38 142.71 -27.01
C VAL A 86 3.02 143.13 -27.58
N ARG A 87 1.94 142.55 -27.06
CA ARG A 87 0.57 142.87 -27.49
C ARG A 87 0.21 144.33 -27.24
N GLN A 88 0.54 144.87 -26.07
CA GLN A 88 0.34 146.29 -25.75
C GLN A 88 1.13 147.19 -26.71
N GLN A 89 2.37 146.82 -27.03
CA GLN A 89 3.21 147.58 -27.94
C GLN A 89 2.63 147.64 -29.37
N GLU A 90 2.10 146.53 -29.88
CA GLU A 90 1.43 146.48 -31.20
C GLU A 90 0.14 147.33 -31.22
N GLN A 91 -0.63 147.31 -30.12
CA GLN A 91 -1.82 148.17 -30.00
C GLN A 91 -1.46 149.66 -29.95
N ASN A 92 -0.40 150.01 -29.23
CA ASN A 92 0.11 151.38 -29.17
C ASN A 92 0.60 151.85 -30.54
N TRP A 93 1.28 151.00 -31.30
CA TRP A 93 1.69 151.31 -32.68
C TRP A 93 0.49 151.63 -33.58
N LEU A 94 -0.56 150.79 -33.55
CA LEU A 94 -1.78 151.03 -34.33
C LEU A 94 -2.45 152.37 -33.95
N LYS A 95 -2.56 152.64 -32.64
CA LYS A 95 -3.30 153.81 -32.12
C LYS A 95 -2.54 155.13 -32.26
N GLU A 96 -1.24 155.15 -31.95
CA GLU A 96 -0.46 156.38 -31.87
C GLU A 96 0.32 156.71 -33.15
N PHE A 97 0.55 155.71 -34.01
CA PHE A 97 1.34 155.88 -35.22
C PHE A 97 0.52 155.64 -36.49
N ALA A 98 -0.04 154.44 -36.67
CA ALA A 98 -0.68 154.08 -37.94
C ALA A 98 -2.02 154.81 -38.18
N THR A 99 -2.91 154.87 -37.19
CA THR A 99 -4.24 155.50 -37.34
C THR A 99 -4.17 157.00 -37.63
N PRO A 100 -3.38 157.81 -36.89
CA PRO A 100 -3.24 159.25 -37.19
C PRO A 100 -2.63 159.51 -38.57
N LEU A 101 -1.72 158.64 -39.04
CA LEU A 101 -1.15 158.72 -40.39
C LEU A 101 -2.20 158.47 -41.46
N VAL A 102 -3.09 157.49 -41.25
CA VAL A 102 -4.20 157.20 -42.16
C VAL A 102 -5.19 158.37 -42.22
N GLU A 103 -5.51 158.97 -41.07
CA GLU A 103 -6.40 160.14 -40.99
C GLU A 103 -5.79 161.37 -41.68
N LYS A 104 -4.52 161.69 -41.41
CA LYS A 104 -3.83 162.79 -42.10
C LYS A 104 -3.75 162.58 -43.61
N ARG A 105 -3.60 161.34 -44.08
CA ARG A 105 -3.62 161.06 -45.52
C ARG A 105 -5.01 161.29 -46.14
N LYS A 106 -6.09 160.94 -45.41
CA LYS A 106 -7.45 161.29 -45.83
C LYS A 106 -7.66 162.79 -45.90
N ASP A 107 -7.08 163.58 -44.98
CA ASP A 107 -7.15 165.04 -45.03
C ASP A 107 -6.45 165.60 -46.28
N VAL A 108 -5.33 165.00 -46.69
CA VAL A 108 -4.62 165.34 -47.94
C VAL A 108 -5.47 165.00 -49.17
N ASP A 109 -6.08 163.81 -49.22
CA ASP A 109 -6.93 163.41 -50.35
C ASP A 109 -8.23 164.24 -50.43
N ALA A 110 -8.73 164.74 -49.29
CA ALA A 110 -9.89 165.65 -49.21
C ALA A 110 -9.55 167.13 -49.52
N GLY A 111 -8.28 167.46 -49.76
CA GLY A 111 -7.80 168.81 -50.04
C GLY A 111 -7.67 169.72 -48.80
N ASN A 112 -7.84 169.16 -47.60
CA ASN A 112 -7.78 169.88 -46.32
C ASN A 112 -6.35 169.92 -45.72
N GLY A 113 -5.36 169.32 -46.37
CA GLY A 113 -3.98 169.27 -45.90
C GLY A 113 -2.98 169.05 -47.02
N THR A 114 -1.70 169.23 -46.70
CA THR A 114 -0.61 169.08 -47.69
C THR A 114 0.18 167.79 -47.50
N VAL A 115 0.71 167.24 -48.61
CA VAL A 115 1.61 166.08 -48.58
C VAL A 115 2.83 166.35 -47.68
N ALA A 116 3.28 167.61 -47.57
CA ALA A 116 4.37 168.00 -46.69
C ALA A 116 4.05 167.80 -45.20
N GLU A 117 2.83 168.14 -44.75
CA GLU A 117 2.38 167.93 -43.36
C GLU A 117 2.25 166.45 -43.01
N LEU A 118 1.87 165.61 -43.97
CA LEU A 118 1.85 164.15 -43.81
C LEU A 118 3.27 163.58 -43.66
N GLN A 119 4.21 164.07 -44.48
CA GLN A 119 5.59 163.61 -44.48
C GLN A 119 6.35 164.04 -43.21
N ILE A 120 6.08 165.24 -42.69
CA ILE A 120 6.64 165.70 -41.40
C ILE A 120 6.17 164.80 -40.26
N PHE A 121 4.88 164.44 -40.21
CA PHE A 121 4.35 163.57 -39.16
C PHE A 121 4.95 162.15 -39.21
N TYR A 122 5.13 161.60 -40.42
CA TYR A 122 5.77 160.29 -40.61
C TYR A 122 7.24 160.31 -40.15
N LEU A 123 8.00 161.36 -40.49
CA LEU A 123 9.43 161.46 -40.15
C LEU A 123 9.69 161.79 -38.67
N GLN A 124 8.76 162.45 -37.97
CA GLN A 124 8.91 162.73 -36.53
C GLN A 124 8.77 161.48 -35.64
N LYS A 125 8.23 160.40 -36.18
CA LYS A 125 7.91 159.18 -35.43
C LYS A 125 8.77 158.03 -35.96
N ASP A 126 9.64 157.50 -35.11
CA ASP A 126 10.56 156.42 -35.49
C ASP A 126 9.85 155.07 -35.59
N ALA A 127 9.37 154.73 -36.79
CA ALA A 127 8.68 153.48 -37.08
C ALA A 127 9.49 152.22 -36.70
N SER A 128 10.82 152.29 -36.70
CA SER A 128 11.70 151.13 -36.46
C SER A 128 11.85 150.76 -34.98
N ALA A 129 11.65 151.74 -34.08
CA ALA A 129 11.74 151.53 -32.63
C ALA A 129 10.69 150.54 -32.11
N TRP A 130 9.45 150.58 -32.64
CA TRP A 130 8.38 149.67 -32.21
C TRP A 130 8.68 148.20 -32.49
N VAL A 131 9.19 147.88 -33.69
CA VAL A 131 9.54 146.51 -34.08
C VAL A 131 10.68 145.97 -33.21
N LYS A 132 11.65 146.82 -32.86
CA LYS A 132 12.76 146.46 -31.98
C LYS A 132 12.29 146.11 -30.57
N THR A 133 11.47 146.96 -29.95
CA THR A 133 10.98 146.73 -28.57
C THR A 133 10.11 145.48 -28.45
N SER A 134 9.21 145.23 -29.42
CA SER A 134 8.42 144.00 -29.43
C SER A 134 9.29 142.74 -29.57
N THR A 135 10.38 142.81 -30.34
CA THR A 135 11.34 141.70 -30.46
C THR A 135 12.05 141.40 -29.13
N GLU A 136 12.47 142.45 -28.38
CA GLU A 136 13.15 142.28 -27.09
C GLU A 136 12.26 141.57 -26.06
N TYR A 137 10.96 141.89 -26.01
CA TYR A 137 10.03 141.19 -25.12
C TYR A 137 9.80 139.73 -25.50
N LEU A 138 9.81 139.38 -26.79
CA LEU A 138 9.72 137.97 -27.19
C LEU A 138 11.01 137.18 -26.88
N ASP A 139 12.19 137.80 -26.99
CA ASP A 139 13.45 137.15 -26.60
C ASP A 139 13.49 136.84 -25.09
N MET A 140 12.92 137.73 -24.26
CA MET A 140 12.75 137.45 -22.83
C MET A 140 11.85 136.23 -22.58
N ALA A 141 10.75 136.08 -23.34
CA ALA A 141 9.86 134.93 -23.22
C ALA A 141 10.55 133.61 -23.63
N ASP A 142 11.41 133.63 -24.65
CA ASP A 142 12.18 132.47 -25.11
C ASP A 142 13.27 132.05 -24.10
N GLN A 143 13.98 133.00 -23.50
CA GLN A 143 15.00 132.69 -22.48
C GLN A 143 14.43 131.97 -21.25
N GLU A 144 13.27 132.43 -20.76
CA GLU A 144 12.60 131.78 -19.62
C GLU A 144 12.19 130.34 -19.95
N SER A 145 11.77 130.11 -21.20
CA SER A 145 11.37 128.78 -21.67
C SER A 145 12.54 127.78 -21.67
N LYS A 146 13.77 128.24 -21.96
CA LYS A 146 14.97 127.41 -21.95
C LYS A 146 15.40 127.02 -20.52
N LYS A 147 15.26 127.93 -19.55
CA LYS A 147 15.65 127.70 -18.15
C LYS A 147 14.83 126.57 -17.50
N ILE A 148 13.52 126.55 -17.75
CA ILE A 148 12.61 125.50 -17.23
C ILE A 148 13.00 124.10 -17.73
N LEU A 149 13.55 124.00 -18.95
CA LEU A 149 13.96 122.73 -19.55
C LEU A 149 15.22 122.15 -18.87
N GLU A 150 16.17 123.00 -18.47
CA GLU A 150 17.39 122.56 -17.78
C GLU A 150 17.15 122.09 -16.34
N GLU A 151 16.30 122.78 -15.58
CA GLU A 151 15.98 122.38 -14.21
C GLU A 151 15.32 120.99 -14.15
N ARG A 152 14.45 120.65 -15.11
CA ARG A 152 13.84 119.33 -15.19
C ARG A 152 14.85 118.22 -15.52
N ARG A 153 15.79 118.48 -16.42
CA ARG A 153 16.80 117.48 -16.83
C ARG A 153 17.67 117.03 -15.65
N LYS A 154 18.03 117.93 -14.72
CA LYS A 154 18.78 117.57 -13.50
C LYS A 154 17.99 116.70 -12.52
N SER A 155 16.68 116.87 -12.45
CA SER A 155 15.82 116.09 -11.54
C SER A 155 15.63 114.63 -12.00
N ASP A 156 15.71 114.35 -13.31
CA ASP A 156 15.48 113.00 -13.84
C ASP A 156 16.70 112.07 -13.66
N GLU A 157 17.93 112.60 -13.74
CA GLU A 157 19.15 111.81 -13.53
C GLU A 157 19.29 111.26 -12.10
N THR A 158 18.86 112.03 -11.09
CA THR A 158 18.89 111.62 -9.68
C THR A 158 17.81 110.57 -9.36
N ALA A 159 16.64 110.65 -9.99
CA ALA A 159 15.57 109.66 -9.82
C ALA A 159 15.91 108.29 -10.43
N ALA A 160 16.66 108.28 -11.55
CA ALA A 160 17.08 107.05 -12.22
C ALA A 160 18.05 106.22 -11.38
N THR A 161 19.05 106.86 -10.75
CA THR A 161 20.07 106.17 -9.91
C THR A 161 19.47 105.56 -8.65
N ALA A 162 18.54 106.25 -7.98
CA ALA A 162 17.87 105.72 -6.79
C ALA A 162 17.00 104.46 -7.07
N THR A 163 16.38 104.39 -8.25
CA THR A 163 15.50 103.26 -8.61
C THR A 163 16.28 101.96 -8.84
N VAL A 164 17.50 102.05 -9.41
CA VAL A 164 18.35 100.88 -9.69
C VAL A 164 18.88 100.24 -8.41
N LEU A 165 19.27 101.04 -7.40
CA LEU A 165 19.77 100.53 -6.13
C LEU A 165 18.70 99.79 -5.32
N VAL A 166 17.46 100.28 -5.31
CA VAL A 166 16.35 99.61 -4.61
C VAL A 166 16.01 98.26 -5.26
N ALA A 167 16.03 98.18 -6.60
CA ALA A 167 15.77 96.94 -7.34
C ALA A 167 16.84 95.85 -7.11
N LEU A 168 18.12 96.24 -7.03
CA LEU A 168 19.21 95.31 -6.71
C LEU A 168 19.08 94.75 -5.30
N PHE A 169 18.76 95.61 -4.32
CA PHE A 169 18.56 95.18 -2.93
C PHE A 169 17.38 94.21 -2.77
N SER A 170 16.24 94.48 -3.43
CA SER A 170 15.08 93.57 -3.37
C SER A 170 15.35 92.20 -4.02
N THR A 171 16.15 92.17 -5.09
CA THR A 171 16.48 90.91 -5.78
C THR A 171 17.45 90.07 -4.94
N LEU A 172 18.46 90.70 -4.33
CA LEU A 172 19.37 90.03 -3.38
C LEU A 172 18.64 89.51 -2.14
N LEU A 173 17.68 90.28 -1.60
CA LEU A 173 16.87 89.86 -0.46
C LEU A 173 15.97 88.67 -0.81
N ALA A 174 15.34 88.68 -2.00
CA ALA A 174 14.52 87.58 -2.48
C ALA A 174 15.35 86.31 -2.73
N LEU A 175 16.56 86.43 -3.26
CA LEU A 175 17.49 85.31 -3.44
C LEU A 175 17.92 84.72 -2.09
N GLY A 176 18.24 85.57 -1.12
CA GLY A 176 18.60 85.17 0.24
C GLY A 176 17.45 84.46 0.97
N LEU A 177 16.23 84.98 0.87
CA LEU A 177 15.03 84.34 1.41
C LEU A 177 14.73 83.01 0.72
N GLY A 178 14.90 82.93 -0.61
CA GLY A 178 14.75 81.68 -1.37
C GLY A 178 15.72 80.59 -0.91
N ILE A 179 17.00 80.94 -0.73
CA ILE A 179 18.03 80.02 -0.23
C ILE A 179 17.71 79.59 1.21
N ALA A 180 17.27 80.51 2.07
CA ALA A 180 16.92 80.20 3.45
C ALA A 180 15.69 79.28 3.56
N ILE A 181 14.65 79.51 2.74
CA ILE A 181 13.45 78.65 2.68
C ILE A 181 13.79 77.27 2.10
N ALA A 182 14.61 77.21 1.05
CA ALA A 182 15.08 75.96 0.47
C ALA A 182 15.90 75.15 1.47
N TYR A 183 16.84 75.79 2.16
CA TYR A 183 17.65 75.16 3.21
C TYR A 183 16.78 74.65 4.36
N ARG A 184 15.83 75.48 4.84
CA ARG A 184 14.92 75.10 5.92
C ARG A 184 14.02 73.94 5.51
N SER A 185 13.41 73.96 4.33
CA SER A 185 12.53 72.90 3.83
C SER A 185 13.27 71.60 3.58
N SER A 186 14.50 71.66 3.06
CA SER A 186 15.37 70.49 2.90
C SER A 186 15.64 69.80 4.24
N LYS A 187 16.02 70.57 5.27
CA LYS A 187 16.35 70.04 6.60
C LYS A 187 15.13 69.62 7.41
N THR A 188 13.99 70.29 7.23
CA THR A 188 12.77 69.99 8.00
C THR A 188 11.82 69.00 7.32
N ILE A 189 11.87 68.77 6.01
CA ILE A 189 10.93 67.87 5.33
C ILE A 189 11.67 66.81 4.53
N THR A 190 12.58 67.24 3.65
CA THR A 190 13.19 66.33 2.66
C THR A 190 14.12 65.31 3.29
N GLU A 191 14.98 65.71 4.21
CA GLU A 191 15.99 64.84 4.83
C GLU A 191 15.35 63.71 5.68
N PRO A 192 14.39 63.97 6.60
CA PRO A 192 13.73 62.90 7.35
C PRO A 192 12.90 61.95 6.48
N LEU A 193 12.19 62.46 5.47
CA LEU A 193 11.43 61.61 4.53
C LEU A 193 12.36 60.74 3.69
N THR A 194 13.53 61.26 3.30
CA THR A 194 14.54 60.49 2.57
C THR A 194 15.10 59.36 3.44
N ASN A 195 15.34 59.62 4.73
CA ASN A 195 15.80 58.60 5.68
C ASN A 195 14.74 57.51 5.92
N LEU A 196 13.47 57.88 6.13
CA LEU A 196 12.37 56.91 6.25
C LEU A 196 12.21 56.06 4.99
N MET A 197 12.31 56.69 3.81
CA MET A 197 12.25 55.99 2.53
C MET A 197 13.44 55.04 2.34
N MET A 198 14.64 55.41 2.84
CA MET A 198 15.81 54.55 2.80
C MET A 198 15.62 53.30 3.64
N VAL A 199 15.18 53.45 4.89
CA VAL A 199 14.88 52.33 5.79
C VAL A 199 13.78 51.44 5.19
N ALA A 200 12.71 52.03 4.65
CA ALA A 200 11.65 51.27 3.98
C ALA A 200 12.16 50.50 2.75
N ARG A 201 13.05 51.09 1.95
CA ARG A 201 13.68 50.42 0.81
C ARG A 201 14.60 49.28 1.26
N GLN A 202 15.34 49.45 2.35
CA GLN A 202 16.19 48.40 2.91
C GLN A 202 15.33 47.23 3.40
N ILE A 203 14.31 47.50 4.23
CA ILE A 203 13.38 46.46 4.68
C ILE A 203 12.71 45.75 3.50
N GLY A 204 12.23 46.51 2.50
CA GLY A 204 11.53 45.95 1.34
C GLY A 204 12.41 45.18 0.36
N ASN A 205 13.64 45.64 0.10
CA ASN A 205 14.52 45.04 -0.91
C ASN A 205 15.50 44.02 -0.34
N THR A 206 16.04 44.27 0.86
CA THR A 206 17.06 43.42 1.48
C THR A 206 16.54 42.61 2.65
N GLY A 207 15.35 42.93 3.18
CA GLY A 207 14.81 42.27 4.38
C GLY A 207 15.56 42.64 5.67
N ASP A 208 16.43 43.65 5.63
CA ASP A 208 17.20 44.09 6.79
C ASP A 208 16.33 44.91 7.72
N LEU A 209 16.05 44.34 8.89
CA LEU A 209 15.24 44.98 9.92
C LEU A 209 16.09 45.77 10.92
N ASP A 210 17.43 45.68 10.90
CA ASP A 210 18.23 46.15 12.05
C ASP A 210 18.29 47.68 12.22
N HIS A 211 17.82 48.41 11.22
CA HIS A 211 17.76 49.87 11.22
C HIS A 211 16.81 50.45 12.30
N THR A 212 17.30 51.44 13.04
CA THR A 212 16.50 52.21 14.01
C THR A 212 16.05 53.54 13.42
N ILE A 213 14.78 53.87 13.64
CA ILE A 213 14.19 55.14 13.22
C ILE A 213 14.14 56.04 14.46
N ASP A 214 15.18 56.85 14.64
CA ASP A 214 15.24 57.84 15.71
C ASP A 214 14.74 59.19 15.20
N VAL A 215 13.55 59.61 15.63
CA VAL A 215 12.94 60.88 15.22
C VAL A 215 12.31 61.58 16.43
N GLU A 216 13.05 62.49 17.03
CA GLU A 216 12.54 63.42 18.05
C GLU A 216 11.80 64.61 17.41
N ARG A 217 10.63 64.35 16.80
CA ARG A 217 9.75 65.39 16.25
C ARG A 217 8.30 65.19 16.64
N GLN A 218 7.60 66.31 16.84
CA GLN A 218 6.18 66.35 17.22
C GLN A 218 5.25 66.72 16.06
N ASP A 219 5.75 66.69 14.82
CA ASP A 219 4.97 66.92 13.61
C ASP A 219 4.50 65.59 12.98
N GLU A 220 3.79 65.70 11.87
CA GLU A 220 3.23 64.56 11.11
C GLU A 220 4.33 63.62 10.59
N ILE A 221 5.53 64.15 10.33
CA ILE A 221 6.69 63.34 9.92
C ILE A 221 7.22 62.52 11.10
N GLY A 222 7.24 63.12 12.30
CA GLY A 222 7.55 62.39 13.54
C GLY A 222 6.51 61.33 13.89
N GLU A 223 5.22 61.59 13.67
CA GLU A 223 4.17 60.57 13.85
C GLU A 223 4.31 59.41 12.86
N LEU A 224 4.55 59.72 11.59
CA LEU A 224 4.83 58.71 10.56
C LEU A 224 6.06 57.88 10.93
N ALA A 225 7.14 58.51 11.39
CA ALA A 225 8.36 57.82 11.82
C ALA A 225 8.11 56.86 12.99
N ARG A 226 7.33 57.27 14.01
CA ARG A 226 6.97 56.40 15.15
C ARG A 226 6.10 55.22 14.73
N THR A 227 5.07 55.46 13.92
CA THR A 227 4.21 54.37 13.41
C THR A 227 4.99 53.40 12.54
N PHE A 228 5.88 53.91 11.68
CA PHE A 228 6.78 53.09 10.89
C PHE A 228 7.76 52.30 11.78
N GLY A 229 8.33 52.92 12.82
CA GLY A 229 9.18 52.25 13.81
C GLY A 229 8.47 51.11 14.55
N ASN A 230 7.22 51.31 14.97
CA ASN A 230 6.40 50.26 15.59
C ASN A 230 6.15 49.06 14.66
N MET A 231 6.06 49.31 13.34
CA MET A 231 5.98 48.25 12.34
C MET A 231 7.31 47.49 12.23
N VAL A 232 8.45 48.18 12.22
CA VAL A 232 9.78 47.54 12.21
C VAL A 232 9.99 46.67 13.45
N ILE A 233 9.64 47.18 14.64
CA ILE A 233 9.72 46.43 15.90
C ILE A 233 8.88 45.15 15.83
N TYR A 234 7.66 45.25 15.31
CA TYR A 234 6.79 44.08 15.15
C TYR A 234 7.36 43.03 14.19
N LEU A 235 7.94 43.47 13.07
CA LEU A 235 8.62 42.57 12.13
C LEU A 235 9.85 41.93 12.77
N LYS A 236 10.64 42.68 13.58
CA LYS A 236 11.77 42.12 14.35
C LYS A 236 11.30 41.04 15.33
N GLU A 237 10.21 41.28 16.06
CA GLU A 237 9.61 40.29 16.97
C GLU A 237 9.24 38.99 16.24
N MET A 238 8.58 39.10 15.07
CA MET A 238 8.22 37.92 14.28
C MET A 238 9.44 37.21 13.66
N ALA A 239 10.46 37.96 13.24
CA ALA A 239 11.72 37.39 12.79
C ALA A 239 12.42 36.61 13.91
N ALA A 240 12.45 37.14 15.14
CA ALA A 240 13.01 36.46 16.30
C ALA A 240 12.24 35.17 16.66
N VAL A 241 10.91 35.19 16.58
CA VAL A 241 10.07 33.98 16.74
C VAL A 241 10.41 32.95 15.65
N SER A 242 10.56 33.37 14.40
CA SER A 242 10.93 32.49 13.30
C SER A 242 12.31 31.86 13.51
N GLU A 243 13.28 32.63 13.99
CA GLU A 243 14.62 32.16 14.31
C GLU A 243 14.59 31.14 15.46
N ALA A 244 13.79 31.40 16.50
CA ALA A 244 13.60 30.45 17.61
C ALA A 244 13.01 29.11 17.10
N ILE A 245 12.00 29.17 16.23
CA ILE A 245 11.40 27.98 15.61
C ILE A 245 12.42 27.23 14.75
N ALA A 246 13.22 27.94 13.94
CA ALA A 246 14.28 27.35 13.12
C ALA A 246 15.39 26.70 13.97
N GLY A 247 15.70 27.31 15.13
CA GLY A 247 16.59 26.76 16.14
C GLY A 247 16.00 25.60 16.95
N GLY A 248 14.72 25.24 16.72
CA GLY A 248 14.02 24.17 17.41
C GLY A 248 13.45 24.55 18.79
N ASP A 249 13.58 25.82 19.20
CA ASP A 249 12.94 26.32 20.40
C ASP A 249 11.46 26.64 20.12
N LEU A 250 10.63 25.62 20.29
CA LEU A 250 9.18 25.77 20.23
C LEU A 250 8.60 26.24 21.57
N THR A 251 9.37 26.64 22.59
CA THR A 251 8.83 27.15 23.86
C THR A 251 8.43 28.61 23.81
N VAL A 252 8.86 29.32 22.76
CA VAL A 252 8.50 30.71 22.47
C VAL A 252 6.97 30.91 22.48
N GLN A 253 6.52 32.01 23.09
CA GLN A 253 5.11 32.38 23.12
C GLN A 253 4.84 33.50 22.13
N VAL A 254 3.99 33.22 21.14
CA VAL A 254 3.54 34.21 20.16
C VAL A 254 2.22 34.78 20.65
N GLN A 255 2.18 36.08 20.96
CA GLN A 255 0.96 36.78 21.35
C GLN A 255 0.50 37.66 20.18
N PRO A 256 -0.57 37.28 19.45
CA PRO A 256 -1.10 38.11 18.36
C PRO A 256 -1.56 39.48 18.90
N ARG A 257 -1.17 40.58 18.23
CA ARG A 257 -1.50 41.94 18.71
C ARG A 257 -2.98 42.30 18.54
N SER A 258 -3.67 41.64 17.62
CA SER A 258 -5.12 41.80 17.42
C SER A 258 -5.74 40.57 16.75
N LYS A 259 -7.08 40.51 16.68
CA LYS A 259 -7.80 39.46 15.92
C LYS A 259 -7.49 39.48 14.42
N HIS A 260 -7.03 40.61 13.87
CA HIS A 260 -6.67 40.78 12.47
C HIS A 260 -5.16 40.71 12.23
N ASP A 261 -4.38 40.40 13.26
CA ASP A 261 -2.94 40.23 13.14
C ASP A 261 -2.63 38.96 12.34
N THR A 262 -2.39 39.12 11.04
CA THR A 262 -2.19 37.99 10.13
C THR A 262 -0.90 37.22 10.44
N LEU A 263 0.20 37.93 10.69
CA LEU A 263 1.50 37.31 11.00
C LEU A 263 1.46 36.65 12.38
N GLY A 264 1.03 37.37 13.42
CA GLY A 264 1.00 36.86 14.78
C GLY A 264 0.11 35.62 14.92
N ASN A 265 -1.08 35.61 14.28
CA ASN A 265 -1.95 34.44 14.29
C ASN A 265 -1.38 33.26 13.50
N ALA A 266 -0.67 33.50 12.39
CA ALA A 266 -0.04 32.43 11.61
C ALA A 266 1.11 31.78 12.38
N PHE A 267 2.00 32.58 12.97
CA PHE A 267 3.11 32.09 13.81
C PHE A 267 2.59 31.36 15.05
N PHE A 268 1.53 31.86 15.70
CA PHE A 268 0.89 31.17 16.83
C PHE A 268 0.41 29.76 16.43
N ARG A 269 -0.34 29.64 15.33
CA ARG A 269 -0.82 28.34 14.83
C ARG A 269 0.34 27.42 14.41
N MET A 270 1.41 27.97 13.86
CA MET A 270 2.60 27.22 13.46
C MET A 270 3.30 26.60 14.67
N VAL A 271 3.55 27.38 15.73
CA VAL A 271 4.19 26.89 16.96
C VAL A 271 3.34 25.79 17.61
N GLU A 272 2.03 25.98 17.72
CA GLU A 272 1.12 24.98 18.26
C GLU A 272 1.09 23.69 17.42
N GLY A 273 1.04 23.81 16.09
CA GLY A 273 1.10 22.67 15.17
C GLY A 273 2.41 21.89 15.29
N LEU A 274 3.55 22.59 15.33
CA LEU A 274 4.87 21.97 15.49
C LEU A 274 5.01 21.30 16.87
N ARG A 275 4.54 21.93 17.95
CA ARG A 275 4.51 21.31 19.29
C ARG A 275 3.70 20.02 19.30
N SER A 276 2.53 20.04 18.65
CA SER A 276 1.69 18.85 18.54
C SER A 276 2.37 17.74 17.74
N LEU A 277 3.05 18.08 16.64
CA LEU A 277 3.80 17.10 15.84
C LEU A 277 4.93 16.48 16.65
N VAL A 278 5.72 17.28 17.37
CA VAL A 278 6.80 16.78 18.24
C VAL A 278 6.25 15.86 19.32
N ARG A 279 5.11 16.20 19.95
CA ARG A 279 4.44 15.33 20.92
C ARG A 279 4.02 14.00 20.28
N ASN A 280 3.34 14.04 19.14
CA ASN A 280 2.90 12.84 18.42
C ASN A 280 4.09 11.94 18.02
N VAL A 281 5.20 12.53 17.56
CA VAL A 281 6.42 11.78 17.21
C VAL A 281 7.04 11.13 18.45
N ARG A 282 7.07 11.84 19.59
CA ARG A 282 7.55 11.28 20.86
C ARG A 282 6.69 10.11 21.33
N ASP A 283 5.36 10.25 21.28
CA ASP A 283 4.42 9.20 21.66
C ASP A 283 4.56 7.97 20.76
N ALA A 284 4.65 8.18 19.44
CA ALA A 284 4.90 7.12 18.47
C ALA A 284 6.24 6.41 18.73
N SER A 285 7.30 7.17 19.05
CA SER A 285 8.62 6.60 19.37
C SER A 285 8.58 5.76 20.63
N SER A 286 7.82 6.18 21.65
CA SER A 286 7.60 5.40 22.87
C SER A 286 6.82 4.11 22.60
N GLN A 287 5.80 4.16 21.73
CA GLN A 287 5.06 2.97 21.31
C GLN A 287 5.95 1.99 20.54
N VAL A 288 6.75 2.50 19.61
CA VAL A 288 7.73 1.69 18.85
C VAL A 288 8.73 1.04 19.79
N ALA A 289 9.28 1.77 20.77
CA ALA A 289 10.19 1.19 21.76
C ALA A 289 9.54 0.07 22.58
N SER A 290 8.28 0.26 23.01
CA SER A 290 7.53 -0.77 23.72
C SER A 290 7.26 -2.00 22.84
N ALA A 291 6.85 -1.80 21.60
CA ALA A 291 6.63 -2.87 20.63
C ALA A 291 7.91 -3.65 20.34
N SER A 292 9.04 -2.96 20.16
CA SER A 292 10.35 -3.60 19.98
C SER A 292 10.73 -4.50 21.16
N ASN A 293 10.46 -4.07 22.40
CA ASN A 293 10.71 -4.90 23.58
C ASN A 293 9.80 -6.14 23.63
N GLN A 294 8.54 -6.01 23.24
CA GLN A 294 7.63 -7.15 23.12
C GLN A 294 8.09 -8.14 22.03
N VAL A 295 8.52 -7.63 20.88
CA VAL A 295 9.07 -8.43 19.78
C VAL A 295 10.35 -9.16 20.20
N ALA A 296 11.23 -8.51 20.98
CA ALA A 296 12.42 -9.15 21.52
C ALA A 296 12.05 -10.33 22.45
N GLY A 297 11.10 -10.13 23.38
CA GLY A 297 10.63 -11.20 24.26
C GLY A 297 9.94 -12.35 23.50
N ALA A 298 9.14 -12.02 22.48
CA ALA A 298 8.53 -13.03 21.62
C ALA A 298 9.56 -13.82 20.81
N SER A 299 10.63 -13.15 20.35
CA SER A 299 11.75 -13.79 19.64
C SER A 299 12.50 -14.76 20.55
N ASP A 300 12.78 -14.39 21.80
CA ASP A 300 13.42 -15.26 22.79
C ASP A 300 12.57 -16.50 23.09
N GLU A 301 11.27 -16.33 23.28
CA GLU A 301 10.35 -17.46 23.48
C GLU A 301 10.28 -18.34 22.23
N SER A 302 10.27 -17.75 21.03
CA SER A 302 10.30 -18.49 19.76
C SER A 302 11.58 -19.31 19.60
N ALA A 303 12.73 -18.78 20.05
CA ALA A 303 14.00 -19.52 20.04
C ALA A 303 13.93 -20.73 20.99
N LYS A 304 13.36 -20.55 22.19
CA LYS A 304 13.16 -21.63 23.15
C LYS A 304 12.22 -22.71 22.62
N ILE A 305 11.10 -22.32 22.00
CA ILE A 305 10.16 -23.24 21.34
C ILE A 305 10.86 -23.99 20.21
N SER A 306 11.70 -23.32 19.42
CA SER A 306 12.44 -23.97 18.33
C SER A 306 13.42 -25.03 18.84
N LEU A 307 14.10 -24.78 19.96
CA LEU A 307 14.95 -25.77 20.61
C LEU A 307 14.15 -26.98 21.11
N GLN A 308 13.00 -26.75 21.73
CA GLN A 308 12.10 -27.84 22.16
C GLN A 308 11.58 -28.66 20.97
N ALA A 309 11.21 -27.99 19.87
CA ALA A 309 10.79 -28.64 18.64
C ALA A 309 11.91 -29.51 18.05
N SER A 310 13.16 -29.04 18.09
CA SER A 310 14.32 -29.84 17.67
C SER A 310 14.46 -31.11 18.50
N SER A 311 14.37 -31.01 19.84
CA SER A 311 14.44 -32.18 20.71
C SER A 311 13.28 -33.18 20.47
N ALA A 312 12.07 -32.66 20.22
CA ALA A 312 10.93 -33.51 19.87
C ALA A 312 11.14 -34.22 18.52
N ILE A 313 11.77 -33.56 17.55
CA ILE A 313 12.13 -34.17 16.26
C ILE A 313 13.14 -35.31 16.45
N ASP A 314 14.14 -35.14 17.33
CA ASP A 314 15.11 -36.21 17.64
C ASP A 314 14.42 -37.44 18.27
N GLU A 315 13.48 -37.22 19.18
CA GLU A 315 12.67 -38.28 19.80
C GLU A 315 11.80 -39.01 18.77
N VAL A 316 11.11 -38.26 17.89
CA VAL A 316 10.34 -38.82 16.79
C VAL A 316 11.24 -39.64 15.84
N THR A 317 12.45 -39.18 15.57
CA THR A 317 13.40 -39.91 14.71
C THR A 317 13.84 -41.22 15.36
N SER A 318 14.11 -41.21 16.68
CA SER A 318 14.44 -42.44 17.42
C SER A 318 13.30 -43.45 17.42
N THR A 319 12.07 -42.99 17.71
CA THR A 319 10.89 -43.87 17.69
C THR A 319 10.60 -44.42 16.29
N MET A 320 10.83 -43.64 15.24
CA MET A 320 10.75 -44.11 13.84
C MET A 320 11.81 -45.19 13.55
N HIS A 321 13.02 -45.06 14.09
CA HIS A 321 14.05 -46.10 13.95
C HIS A 321 13.63 -47.40 14.65
N GLU A 322 13.14 -47.33 15.88
CA GLU A 322 12.60 -48.50 16.60
C GLU A 322 11.41 -49.13 15.88
N MET A 323 10.53 -48.30 15.32
CA MET A 323 9.39 -48.77 14.53
C MET A 323 9.84 -49.53 13.28
N SER A 324 10.87 -49.06 12.57
CA SER A 324 11.45 -49.76 11.42
C SER A 324 11.97 -51.15 11.80
N VAL A 325 12.68 -51.25 12.92
CA VAL A 325 13.16 -52.54 13.47
C VAL A 325 11.99 -53.46 13.81
N ASN A 326 10.93 -52.93 14.44
CA ASN A 326 9.73 -53.71 14.76
C ASN A 326 9.01 -54.22 13.51
N VAL A 327 8.90 -53.40 12.46
CA VAL A 327 8.34 -53.82 11.17
C VAL A 327 9.17 -54.94 10.55
N GLN A 328 10.51 -54.86 10.58
CA GLN A 328 11.37 -55.95 10.09
C GLN A 328 11.16 -57.26 10.86
N ASN A 329 11.03 -57.19 12.20
CA ASN A 329 10.74 -58.35 13.03
C ASN A 329 9.37 -58.95 12.71
N MET A 330 8.37 -58.11 12.43
CA MET A 330 7.03 -58.54 12.02
C MET A 330 7.06 -59.27 10.68
N VAL A 331 7.79 -58.76 9.69
CA VAL A 331 7.98 -59.43 8.39
C VAL A 331 8.61 -60.82 8.59
N LYS A 332 9.69 -60.91 9.39
CA LYS A 332 10.34 -62.18 9.70
C LYS A 332 9.39 -63.17 10.38
N SER A 333 8.63 -62.71 11.37
CA SER A 333 7.65 -63.54 12.10
C SER A 333 6.54 -64.05 11.18
N THR A 334 6.03 -63.18 10.30
CA THR A 334 5.02 -63.54 9.30
C THR A 334 5.56 -64.58 8.33
N GLN A 335 6.82 -64.47 7.91
CA GLN A 335 7.46 -65.46 7.06
C GLN A 335 7.60 -66.82 7.74
N THR A 336 8.02 -66.86 9.01
CA THR A 336 8.08 -68.10 9.79
C THR A 336 6.70 -68.72 9.94
N GLN A 337 5.68 -67.91 10.23
CA GLN A 337 4.30 -68.37 10.36
C GLN A 337 3.76 -68.95 9.05
N ALA A 338 4.04 -68.32 7.91
CA ALA A 338 3.67 -68.85 6.60
C ALA A 338 4.29 -70.24 6.35
N SER A 339 5.56 -70.43 6.70
CA SER A 339 6.22 -71.74 6.61
C SER A 339 5.55 -72.79 7.50
N SER A 340 5.24 -72.45 8.76
CA SER A 340 4.55 -73.37 9.67
C SER A 340 3.14 -73.74 9.21
N VAL A 341 2.42 -72.81 8.58
CA VAL A 341 1.11 -73.09 7.97
C VAL A 341 1.25 -74.07 6.80
N SER A 342 2.23 -73.88 5.91
CA SER A 342 2.50 -74.83 4.82
C SER A 342 2.83 -76.24 5.35
N GLU A 343 3.66 -76.34 6.40
CA GLU A 343 3.99 -77.63 7.02
C GLU A 343 2.77 -78.31 7.67
N THR A 344 1.92 -77.52 8.33
CA THR A 344 0.67 -78.00 8.90
C THR A 344 -0.27 -78.51 7.80
N SER A 345 -0.38 -77.80 6.68
CA SER A 345 -1.18 -78.23 5.53
C SER A 345 -0.69 -79.56 4.96
N ALA A 346 0.62 -79.73 4.79
CA ALA A 346 1.20 -80.99 4.33
C ALA A 346 0.91 -82.14 5.31
N SER A 347 0.96 -81.87 6.62
CA SER A 347 0.61 -82.85 7.65
C SER A 347 -0.86 -83.26 7.59
N ILE A 348 -1.77 -82.32 7.29
CA ILE A 348 -3.19 -82.59 7.08
C ILE A 348 -3.40 -83.49 5.86
N ASP A 349 -2.73 -83.24 4.73
CA ASP A 349 -2.83 -84.09 3.55
C ASP A 349 -2.36 -85.53 3.84
N GLN A 350 -1.29 -85.68 4.62
CA GLN A 350 -0.78 -86.98 5.07
C GLN A 350 -1.77 -87.70 6.00
N MET A 351 -2.49 -86.93 6.82
CA MET A 351 -3.53 -87.45 7.71
C MET A 351 -4.73 -87.96 6.91
N VAL A 352 -5.19 -87.21 5.91
CA VAL A 352 -6.28 -87.63 4.99
C VAL A 352 -5.91 -88.94 4.30
N ALA A 353 -4.70 -89.05 3.76
CA ALA A 353 -4.22 -90.29 3.15
C ALA A 353 -4.17 -91.46 4.15
N SER A 354 -3.82 -91.19 5.41
CA SER A 354 -3.79 -92.23 6.45
C SER A 354 -5.18 -92.67 6.87
N ILE A 355 -6.13 -91.75 7.00
CA ILE A 355 -7.54 -92.07 7.27
C ILE A 355 -8.11 -92.92 6.13
N GLN A 356 -7.80 -92.60 4.87
CA GLN A 356 -8.23 -93.41 3.73
C GLN A 356 -7.66 -94.84 3.79
N ARG A 357 -6.36 -94.99 4.09
CA ARG A 357 -5.74 -96.31 4.28
C ARG A 357 -6.39 -97.11 5.41
N VAL A 358 -6.75 -96.46 6.52
CA VAL A 358 -7.47 -97.12 7.62
C VAL A 358 -8.85 -97.58 7.17
N ALA A 359 -9.58 -96.76 6.41
CA ALA A 359 -10.88 -97.12 5.84
C ALA A 359 -10.77 -98.33 4.89
N ASP A 360 -9.78 -98.34 3.99
CA ASP A 360 -9.56 -99.45 3.07
C ASP A 360 -9.17 -100.73 3.82
N THR A 361 -8.32 -100.61 4.84
CA THR A 361 -7.91 -101.74 5.69
C THR A 361 -9.10 -102.31 6.46
N ALA A 362 -9.99 -101.45 6.99
CA ALA A 362 -11.22 -101.88 7.64
C ALA A 362 -12.15 -102.64 6.68
N LYS A 363 -12.24 -102.20 5.41
CA LYS A 363 -13.01 -102.90 4.37
C LYS A 363 -12.45 -104.29 4.06
N VAL A 364 -11.12 -104.41 3.94
CA VAL A 364 -10.45 -105.71 3.74
C VAL A 364 -10.65 -106.62 4.96
N LEU A 365 -10.55 -106.10 6.17
CA LEU A 365 -10.82 -106.85 7.40
C LEU A 365 -12.26 -107.39 7.45
N LEU A 366 -13.24 -106.60 7.02
CA LEU A 366 -14.64 -107.03 6.94
C LEU A 366 -14.81 -108.19 5.94
N ASP A 367 -14.16 -108.10 4.77
CA ASP A 367 -14.17 -109.17 3.77
C ASP A 367 -13.56 -110.47 4.32
N ILE A 368 -12.39 -110.37 4.96
CA ILE A 368 -11.71 -111.51 5.60
C ILE A 368 -12.58 -112.11 6.70
N SER A 369 -13.20 -111.29 7.55
CA SER A 369 -14.09 -111.76 8.62
C SER A 369 -15.29 -112.52 8.06
N ASN A 370 -15.91 -112.02 6.98
CA ASN A 370 -17.00 -112.73 6.30
C ASN A 370 -16.55 -114.07 5.72
N ARG A 371 -15.39 -114.11 5.05
CA ARG A 371 -14.79 -115.36 4.54
C ARG A 371 -14.46 -116.35 5.66
N SER A 372 -13.90 -115.88 6.78
CA SER A 372 -13.65 -116.73 7.95
C SER A 372 -14.93 -117.29 8.53
N ARG A 373 -16.03 -116.52 8.58
CA ARG A 373 -17.34 -117.03 9.02
C ARG A 373 -17.87 -118.12 8.09
N GLU A 374 -17.68 -117.96 6.78
CA GLU A 374 -18.05 -118.97 5.77
C GLU A 374 -17.23 -120.26 5.93
N GLU A 375 -15.91 -120.16 6.11
CA GLU A 375 -15.02 -121.29 6.37
C GLU A 375 -15.38 -122.02 7.69
N VAL A 376 -15.69 -121.29 8.76
CA VAL A 376 -16.16 -121.88 10.02
C VAL A 376 -17.49 -122.61 9.81
N HIS A 377 -18.41 -122.07 9.02
CA HIS A 377 -19.67 -122.73 8.70
C HIS A 377 -19.47 -124.04 7.92
N SER A 378 -18.57 -124.03 6.94
CA SER A 378 -18.13 -125.22 6.20
C SER A 378 -17.49 -126.26 7.14
N GLY A 379 -16.66 -125.80 8.08
CA GLY A 379 -16.05 -126.62 9.12
C GLY A 379 -17.07 -127.29 10.04
N ILE A 380 -18.09 -126.55 10.50
CA ILE A 380 -19.20 -127.11 11.30
C ILE A 380 -19.91 -128.21 10.52
N THR A 381 -20.24 -127.96 9.25
CA THR A 381 -20.92 -128.93 8.38
C THR A 381 -20.09 -130.21 8.20
N THR A 382 -18.77 -130.06 8.00
CA THR A 382 -17.85 -131.20 7.88
C THR A 382 -17.77 -131.99 9.19
N MET A 383 -17.76 -131.29 10.33
CA MET A 383 -17.76 -131.91 11.64
C MET A 383 -19.04 -132.71 11.92
N GLU A 384 -20.21 -132.18 11.56
CA GLU A 384 -21.48 -132.89 11.66
C GLU A 384 -21.50 -134.18 10.85
N LYS A 385 -20.94 -134.17 9.63
CA LYS A 385 -20.76 -135.37 8.81
C LYS A 385 -19.81 -136.38 9.47
N ALA A 386 -18.73 -135.93 10.10
CA ALA A 386 -17.80 -136.80 10.82
C ALA A 386 -18.46 -137.45 12.05
N THR A 387 -19.25 -136.68 12.82
CA THR A 387 -20.02 -137.20 13.96
C THR A 387 -21.07 -138.23 13.52
N ASP A 388 -21.79 -137.99 12.41
CA ASP A 388 -22.71 -138.98 11.83
C ASP A 388 -21.97 -140.28 11.40
N GLY A 389 -20.79 -140.13 10.79
CA GLY A 389 -19.92 -141.26 10.43
C GLY A 389 -19.48 -142.08 11.65
N LEU A 390 -19.05 -141.43 12.73
CA LEU A 390 -18.67 -142.09 13.98
C LEU A 390 -19.85 -142.81 14.64
N ASN A 391 -21.06 -142.23 14.61
CA ASN A 391 -22.26 -142.90 15.11
C ASN A 391 -22.57 -144.19 14.32
N LYS A 392 -22.43 -144.17 12.99
CA LYS A 392 -22.59 -145.36 12.14
C LYS A 392 -21.54 -146.43 12.45
N ILE A 393 -20.28 -146.02 12.67
CA ILE A 393 -19.21 -146.93 13.10
C ILE A 393 -19.56 -147.56 14.45
N ASN A 394 -20.01 -146.77 15.43
CA ASN A 394 -20.42 -147.26 16.76
C ASN A 394 -21.50 -148.35 16.66
N ASN A 395 -22.53 -148.11 15.86
CA ASN A 395 -23.61 -149.09 15.61
C ASN A 395 -23.08 -150.37 14.93
N THR A 396 -22.13 -150.23 14.00
CA THR A 396 -21.52 -151.38 13.29
C THR A 396 -20.63 -152.22 14.21
N ILE A 397 -19.88 -151.58 15.10
CA ILE A 397 -19.08 -152.25 16.14
C ILE A 397 -19.99 -153.02 17.10
N HIS A 398 -21.10 -152.42 17.54
CA HIS A 398 -22.06 -153.08 18.42
C HIS A 398 -22.66 -154.33 17.78
N SER A 399 -23.13 -154.21 16.54
CA SER A 399 -23.65 -155.35 15.77
C SER A 399 -22.58 -156.43 15.53
N SER A 400 -21.32 -156.05 15.30
CA SER A 400 -20.21 -157.01 15.18
C SER A 400 -19.94 -157.73 16.51
N GLY A 401 -20.04 -157.03 17.63
CA GLY A 401 -19.94 -157.60 18.97
C GLY A 401 -21.00 -158.67 19.23
N GLU A 402 -22.27 -158.39 18.90
CA GLU A 402 -23.38 -159.35 19.03
C GLU A 402 -23.15 -160.62 18.20
N ILE A 403 -22.67 -160.48 16.95
CA ILE A 403 -22.39 -161.62 16.07
C ILE A 403 -21.25 -162.48 16.63
N ILE A 404 -20.18 -161.85 17.14
CA ILE A 404 -19.03 -162.56 17.71
C ILE A 404 -19.38 -163.23 19.05
N ASP A 405 -20.21 -162.58 19.88
CA ASP A 405 -20.71 -163.17 21.12
C ASP A 405 -21.57 -164.42 20.83
N ALA A 406 -22.46 -164.33 19.84
CA ALA A 406 -23.23 -165.48 19.36
C ALA A 406 -22.34 -166.60 18.80
N LEU A 407 -21.23 -166.27 18.12
CA LEU A 407 -20.23 -167.24 17.68
C LEU A 407 -19.52 -167.91 18.88
N GLY A 408 -19.18 -167.14 19.91
CA GLY A 408 -18.61 -167.63 21.16
C GLY A 408 -19.54 -168.62 21.88
N GLN A 409 -20.84 -168.31 21.95
CA GLN A 409 -21.85 -169.20 22.53
C GLN A 409 -22.02 -170.49 21.72
N ARG A 410 -22.03 -170.41 20.38
CA ARG A 410 -22.05 -171.61 19.52
C ARG A 410 -20.82 -172.48 19.71
N ALA A 411 -19.65 -171.87 19.90
CA ALA A 411 -18.42 -172.61 20.20
C ALA A 411 -18.47 -173.26 21.59
N ASP A 412 -19.11 -172.66 22.58
CA ASP A 412 -19.39 -173.28 23.89
C ASP A 412 -20.29 -174.52 23.76
N ASP A 413 -21.35 -174.41 22.96
CA ASP A 413 -22.26 -175.52 22.70
C ASP A 413 -21.58 -176.67 21.95
N ILE A 414 -20.72 -176.37 20.97
CA ILE A 414 -19.90 -177.39 20.30
C ILE A 414 -18.92 -178.03 21.29
N GLY A 415 -18.33 -177.25 22.20
CA GLY A 415 -17.45 -177.77 23.25
C GLY A 415 -18.12 -178.85 24.11
N LYS A 416 -19.37 -178.61 24.55
CA LYS A 416 -20.17 -179.59 25.30
C LYS A 416 -20.47 -180.85 24.49
N ILE A 417 -20.72 -180.71 23.18
CA ILE A 417 -20.94 -181.86 22.30
C ILE A 417 -19.65 -182.69 22.18
N ILE A 418 -18.50 -182.04 22.07
CA ILE A 418 -17.19 -182.71 21.96
C ILE A 418 -16.86 -183.48 23.25
N GLU A 419 -17.17 -182.94 24.43
CA GLU A 419 -17.05 -183.65 25.71
C GLU A 419 -17.88 -184.94 25.74
N VAL A 420 -19.14 -184.89 25.29
CA VAL A 420 -20.01 -186.07 25.17
C VAL A 420 -19.46 -187.09 24.16
N ILE A 421 -18.89 -186.63 23.03
CA ILE A 421 -18.29 -187.54 22.03
C ILE A 421 -17.02 -188.19 22.58
N ASP A 422 -16.22 -187.47 23.35
CA ASP A 422 -15.01 -188.01 24.00
C ASP A 422 -15.39 -189.10 25.02
N ASP A 423 -16.39 -188.83 25.86
CA ASP A 423 -16.97 -189.82 26.78
C ASP A 423 -17.51 -191.06 26.04
N LEU A 424 -18.20 -190.86 24.91
CA LEU A 424 -18.67 -191.97 24.07
C LEU A 424 -17.52 -192.75 23.44
N ALA A 425 -16.45 -192.09 23.01
CA ALA A 425 -15.27 -192.73 22.46
C ALA A 425 -14.56 -193.55 23.55
N GLU A 426 -14.42 -193.03 24.77
CA GLU A 426 -13.86 -193.77 25.91
C GLU A 426 -14.73 -194.97 26.31
N GLN A 427 -16.05 -194.79 26.40
CA GLN A 427 -16.98 -195.90 26.63
C GLN A 427 -16.92 -196.96 25.54
N THR A 428 -16.83 -196.54 24.27
CA THR A 428 -16.71 -197.46 23.12
C THR A 428 -15.39 -198.20 23.17
N ASN A 429 -14.29 -197.54 23.55
CA ASN A 429 -12.98 -198.15 23.75
C ASN A 429 -13.02 -199.21 24.87
N LEU A 430 -13.68 -198.93 26.00
CA LEU A 430 -13.86 -199.88 27.10
C LEU A 430 -14.76 -201.06 26.72
N LEU A 431 -15.87 -200.82 25.99
CA LEU A 431 -16.74 -201.86 25.47
C LEU A 431 -16.01 -202.77 24.48
N ALA A 432 -15.23 -202.17 23.58
CA ALA A 432 -14.41 -202.89 22.61
C ALA A 432 -13.30 -203.71 23.28
N LEU A 433 -12.66 -203.17 24.33
CA LEU A 433 -11.68 -203.91 25.13
C LEU A 433 -12.33 -205.12 25.84
N ASN A 434 -13.50 -204.93 26.47
CA ASN A 434 -14.24 -206.02 27.10
C ASN A 434 -14.66 -207.09 26.08
N ALA A 435 -15.10 -206.68 24.89
CA ALA A 435 -15.44 -207.59 23.80
C ALA A 435 -14.21 -208.35 23.27
N ALA A 436 -13.05 -207.70 23.15
CA ALA A 436 -11.79 -208.32 22.73
C ALA A 436 -11.30 -209.35 23.76
N ILE A 437 -11.43 -209.05 25.06
CA ILE A 437 -11.11 -209.99 26.15
C ILE A 437 -12.01 -211.22 26.09
N GLU A 438 -13.33 -211.03 25.98
CA GLU A 438 -14.28 -212.16 25.97
C GLU A 438 -14.16 -213.00 24.68
N ALA A 439 -13.83 -212.36 23.55
CA ALA A 439 -13.50 -213.06 22.30
C ALA A 439 -12.21 -213.88 22.40
N ALA A 440 -11.16 -213.38 23.09
CA ALA A 440 -9.96 -214.15 23.38
C ALA A 440 -10.23 -215.33 24.32
N ARG A 441 -11.21 -215.19 25.23
CA ARG A 441 -11.65 -216.22 26.17
C ARG A 441 -12.39 -217.38 25.51
N ALA A 442 -13.06 -217.14 24.37
CA ALA A 442 -13.80 -218.14 23.60
C ALA A 442 -12.92 -219.05 22.70
N GLY A 443 -11.59 -218.89 22.72
CA GLY A 443 -10.66 -219.74 21.96
C GLY A 443 -10.84 -219.63 20.43
N GLU A 444 -10.67 -220.74 19.69
CA GLU A 444 -10.69 -220.73 18.21
C GLU A 444 -12.01 -220.22 17.59
N HIS A 445 -13.14 -220.29 18.31
CA HIS A 445 -14.43 -219.79 17.82
C HIS A 445 -14.59 -218.26 17.95
N GLY A 446 -13.75 -217.59 18.75
CA GLY A 446 -13.81 -216.14 19.00
C GLY A 446 -12.90 -215.29 18.11
N LEU A 447 -12.03 -215.91 17.30
CA LEU A 447 -10.99 -215.24 16.50
C LEU A 447 -11.54 -214.11 15.59
N GLY A 448 -12.67 -214.33 14.92
CA GLY A 448 -13.28 -213.31 14.06
C GLY A 448 -13.85 -212.12 14.84
N PHE A 449 -14.42 -212.36 16.03
CA PHE A 449 -14.95 -211.31 16.89
C PHE A 449 -13.84 -210.51 17.58
N ALA A 450 -12.72 -211.16 17.94
CA ALA A 450 -11.56 -210.47 18.52
C ALA A 450 -10.98 -209.44 17.55
N VAL A 451 -10.89 -209.76 16.25
CA VAL A 451 -10.41 -208.82 15.22
C VAL A 451 -11.34 -207.62 15.08
N VAL A 452 -12.66 -207.83 15.07
CA VAL A 452 -13.63 -206.73 14.99
C VAL A 452 -13.59 -205.86 16.25
N ALA A 453 -13.49 -206.46 17.44
CA ALA A 453 -13.38 -205.73 18.69
C ALA A 453 -12.11 -204.88 18.76
N ASP A 454 -10.96 -205.41 18.31
CA ASP A 454 -9.71 -204.63 18.26
C ASP A 454 -9.76 -203.50 17.22
N GLU A 455 -10.48 -203.67 16.11
CA GLU A 455 -10.70 -202.61 15.12
C GLU A 455 -11.62 -201.51 15.65
N VAL A 456 -12.70 -201.87 16.36
CA VAL A 456 -13.57 -200.90 17.05
C VAL A 456 -12.81 -200.17 18.15
N ARG A 457 -11.92 -200.86 18.90
CA ARG A 457 -11.04 -200.26 19.91
C ARG A 457 -10.12 -199.21 19.29
N LYS A 458 -9.43 -199.54 18.20
CA LYS A 458 -8.60 -198.57 17.45
C LYS A 458 -9.41 -197.40 16.89
N LEU A 459 -10.62 -197.63 16.41
CA LEU A 459 -11.49 -196.57 15.90
C LEU A 459 -11.96 -195.64 17.02
N ALA A 460 -12.22 -196.17 18.21
CA ALA A 460 -12.56 -195.42 19.40
C ALA A 460 -11.37 -194.61 19.94
N GLU A 461 -10.17 -195.19 20.02
CA GLU A 461 -8.93 -194.45 20.34
C GLU A 461 -8.66 -193.32 19.34
N LYS A 462 -8.86 -193.58 18.04
CA LYS A 462 -8.72 -192.55 17.00
C LYS A 462 -9.79 -191.47 17.10
N SER A 463 -11.03 -191.84 17.46
CA SER A 463 -12.11 -190.89 17.68
C SER A 463 -11.82 -190.00 18.88
N ALA A 464 -11.38 -190.56 20.02
CA ALA A 464 -10.95 -189.84 21.22
C ALA A 464 -9.80 -188.85 20.90
N GLN A 465 -8.80 -189.31 20.14
CA GLN A 465 -7.71 -188.44 19.71
C GLN A 465 -8.21 -187.28 18.83
N SER A 466 -9.13 -187.53 17.88
CA SER A 466 -9.72 -186.49 17.05
C SER A 466 -10.64 -185.54 17.84
N THR A 467 -11.43 -186.02 18.82
CA THR A 467 -12.21 -185.13 19.71
C THR A 467 -11.30 -184.24 20.54
N LYS A 468 -10.16 -184.75 21.00
CA LYS A 468 -9.17 -183.93 21.71
C LYS A 468 -8.62 -182.79 20.83
N GLU A 469 -8.26 -183.09 19.59
CA GLU A 469 -7.81 -182.07 18.62
C GLU A 469 -8.91 -181.04 18.32
N ILE A 470 -10.16 -181.47 18.15
CA ILE A 470 -11.30 -180.55 17.96
C ILE A 470 -11.56 -179.73 19.22
N SER A 471 -11.43 -180.32 20.42
CA SER A 471 -11.58 -179.61 21.69
C SER A 471 -10.55 -178.48 21.82
N GLU A 472 -9.29 -178.74 21.48
CA GLU A 472 -8.24 -177.70 21.45
C GLU A 472 -8.57 -176.57 20.45
N LEU A 473 -9.08 -176.91 19.26
CA LEU A 473 -9.53 -175.91 18.27
C LEU A 473 -10.71 -175.07 18.78
N ILE A 474 -11.70 -175.70 19.42
CA ILE A 474 -12.87 -175.03 19.97
C ILE A 474 -12.48 -174.11 21.13
N GLN A 475 -11.58 -174.55 22.02
CA GLN A 475 -11.03 -173.69 23.06
C GLN A 475 -10.29 -172.48 22.47
N SER A 476 -9.55 -172.67 21.36
CA SER A 476 -8.92 -171.55 20.64
C SER A 476 -9.96 -170.58 20.08
N ILE A 477 -11.02 -171.08 19.43
CA ILE A 477 -12.11 -170.24 18.89
C ILE A 477 -12.81 -169.46 20.01
N GLN A 478 -13.13 -170.12 21.14
CA GLN A 478 -13.73 -169.45 22.31
C GLN A 478 -12.84 -168.33 22.85
N LYS A 479 -11.52 -168.60 22.95
CA LYS A 479 -10.53 -167.60 23.40
C LYS A 479 -10.44 -166.43 22.42
N GLU A 480 -10.42 -166.70 21.13
CA GLU A 480 -10.38 -165.67 20.08
C GLU A 480 -11.66 -164.85 20.04
N ALA A 481 -12.83 -165.48 20.18
CA ALA A 481 -14.13 -164.80 20.25
C ALA A 481 -14.19 -163.85 21.46
N ARG A 482 -13.81 -164.31 22.67
CA ARG A 482 -13.74 -163.45 23.86
C ARG A 482 -12.80 -162.27 23.67
N LYS A 483 -11.61 -162.51 23.09
CA LYS A 483 -10.64 -161.44 22.78
C LYS A 483 -11.19 -160.46 21.75
N ALA A 484 -11.96 -160.93 20.78
CA ALA A 484 -12.59 -160.08 19.78
C ALA A 484 -13.71 -159.21 20.39
N VAL A 485 -14.55 -159.75 21.29
CA VAL A 485 -15.53 -158.97 22.07
C VAL A 485 -14.83 -157.90 22.92
N GLU A 486 -13.76 -158.25 23.64
CA GLU A 486 -12.97 -157.28 24.41
C GLU A 486 -12.42 -156.13 23.53
N ASN A 487 -11.99 -156.44 22.31
CA ASN A 487 -11.55 -155.43 21.35
C ASN A 487 -12.70 -154.58 20.80
N MET A 488 -13.91 -155.13 20.65
CA MET A 488 -15.10 -154.38 20.26
C MET A 488 -15.52 -153.40 21.36
N ASP A 489 -15.45 -153.80 22.64
CA ASP A 489 -15.71 -152.91 23.78
C ASP A 489 -14.70 -151.76 23.85
N LYS A 490 -13.41 -152.07 23.67
CA LYS A 490 -12.36 -151.03 23.57
C LYS A 490 -12.62 -150.08 22.40
N SER A 491 -13.02 -150.60 21.24
CA SER A 491 -13.33 -149.79 20.06
C SER A 491 -14.55 -148.90 20.27
N THR A 492 -15.58 -149.40 20.97
CA THR A 492 -16.76 -148.63 21.38
C THR A 492 -16.37 -147.44 22.27
N ASN A 493 -15.49 -147.66 23.25
CA ASN A 493 -14.99 -146.58 24.10
C ASN A 493 -14.22 -145.51 23.31
N ILE A 494 -13.34 -145.92 22.38
CA ILE A 494 -12.58 -144.99 21.53
C ILE A 494 -13.52 -144.16 20.64
N VAL A 495 -14.54 -144.78 20.06
CA VAL A 495 -15.51 -144.07 19.21
C VAL A 495 -16.35 -143.09 20.04
N ASN A 496 -16.78 -143.48 21.25
CA ASN A 496 -17.50 -142.58 22.17
C ASN A 496 -16.65 -141.37 22.60
N GLU A 497 -15.37 -141.57 22.87
CA GLU A 497 -14.43 -140.47 23.13
C GLU A 497 -14.32 -139.54 21.92
N GLY A 498 -14.21 -140.10 20.71
CA GLY A 498 -14.22 -139.35 19.45
C GLY A 498 -15.52 -138.57 19.20
N LEU A 499 -16.67 -139.13 19.57
CA LEU A 499 -17.98 -138.45 19.49
C LEU A 499 -18.05 -137.26 20.46
N ASN A 500 -17.58 -137.42 21.70
CA ASN A 500 -17.54 -136.34 22.69
C ASN A 500 -16.60 -135.21 22.24
N LEU A 501 -15.36 -135.54 21.86
CA LEU A 501 -14.41 -134.56 21.30
C LEU A 501 -14.99 -133.84 20.09
N GLY A 502 -15.73 -134.55 19.25
CA GLY A 502 -16.36 -133.96 18.10
C GLY A 502 -17.49 -132.98 18.41
N GLN A 503 -18.28 -133.26 19.45
CA GLN A 503 -19.29 -132.34 19.95
C GLN A 503 -18.65 -131.09 20.58
N GLU A 504 -17.58 -131.24 21.35
CA GLU A 504 -16.82 -130.12 21.92
C GLU A 504 -16.25 -129.21 20.83
N LEU A 505 -15.65 -129.79 19.79
CA LEU A 505 -15.14 -129.03 18.65
C LEU A 505 -16.27 -128.31 17.89
N ASN A 506 -17.40 -128.96 17.66
CA ASN A 506 -18.56 -128.33 17.02
C ASN A 506 -19.07 -127.13 17.85
N ALA A 507 -19.17 -127.28 19.18
CA ALA A 507 -19.55 -126.20 20.08
C ALA A 507 -18.55 -125.02 20.05
N ALA A 508 -17.25 -125.31 19.98
CA ALA A 508 -16.21 -124.27 19.84
C ALA A 508 -16.33 -123.52 18.50
N LEU A 509 -16.52 -124.22 17.38
CA LEU A 509 -16.72 -123.61 16.07
C LEU A 509 -18.00 -122.76 16.00
N ARG A 510 -19.10 -123.21 16.62
CA ARG A 510 -20.34 -122.43 16.71
C ARG A 510 -20.16 -121.13 17.52
N LYS A 511 -19.35 -121.15 18.58
CA LYS A 511 -18.99 -119.92 19.32
C LYS A 511 -18.23 -118.94 18.42
N ILE A 512 -17.29 -119.42 17.61
CA ILE A 512 -16.53 -118.57 16.68
C ILE A 512 -17.43 -118.00 15.58
N SER A 513 -18.41 -118.76 15.08
CA SER A 513 -19.32 -118.32 14.00
C SER A 513 -20.28 -117.20 14.42
N ASN A 514 -20.59 -117.12 15.72
CA ASN A 514 -21.54 -116.17 16.32
C ASN A 514 -20.89 -114.85 16.79
N VAL A 515 -19.57 -114.75 16.71
CA VAL A 515 -18.79 -113.50 16.91
C VAL A 515 -18.53 -112.89 15.54
#